data_AF-K1YA59-F1
#
_entry.id   AF-K1YA59-F1
#
_cell.length_a   1.000
_cell.length_b   1.000
_cell.length_c   1.000
_cell.angle_alpha   90.00
_cell.angle_beta   90.00
_cell.angle_gamma   90.00
#
_symmetry.space_group_name_H-M   'P 1'
#
loop_
_entity.id
_entity.type
_entity.pdbx_description
1 polymer ?
#
loop_
_entity_poly.entity_id
_entity_poly.type
_entity_poly.pdbx_seq_one_letter_code
_entity_poly.pdbx_strand_id
1 'polypeptide(L)' 'IFTVGHRIAMLYEGKIIAYGTPEELKASRNPVIVQFLAGSIDGPIRIM' A
#
# COMPACT_ATOMS: atom_id res chain seq x y z
N ILE A 1 6.15 10.31 14.29
CA ILE A 1 5.22 9.84 13.25
C ILE A 1 5.49 8.36 12.98
N PHE A 2 4.55 7.50 13.42
CA PHE A 2 4.50 6.02 13.43
C PHE A 2 5.82 5.22 13.36
N THR A 3 6.48 5.15 14.51
CA THR A 3 7.35 4.03 14.90
C THR A 3 6.45 2.93 15.47
N VAL A 4 6.59 1.68 15.02
CA VAL A 4 5.86 0.46 15.41
C VAL A 4 4.93 -0.07 14.32
N GLY A 5 5.56 -0.80 13.40
CA GLY A 5 4.92 -1.68 12.43
C GLY A 5 6.02 -2.49 11.76
N HIS A 6 6.43 -3.61 12.37
CA HIS A 6 7.43 -4.50 11.76
C HIS A 6 6.95 -5.02 10.39
N ARG A 7 5.62 -5.07 10.19
CA ARG A 7 4.95 -5.49 8.96
C ARG A 7 3.67 -4.69 8.78
N ILE A 8 3.35 -4.35 7.54
CA ILE A 8 2.17 -3.63 7.08
C ILE A 8 1.41 -4.56 6.13
N ALA A 9 0.09 -4.65 6.31
CA ALA A 9 -0.82 -5.34 5.41
C ALA A 9 -1.75 -4.30 4.76
N MET A 10 -1.83 -4.31 3.43
CA MET A 10 -2.70 -3.43 2.67
C MET A 10 -3.96 -4.21 2.26
N LEU A 11 -5.11 -3.74 2.73
CA LEU A 11 -6.41 -4.31 2.43
C LEU A 11 -7.10 -3.46 1.36
N TYR A 12 -7.62 -4.11 0.32
CA TYR A 12 -8.43 -3.47 -0.72
C TYR A 12 -9.55 -4.43 -1.14
N GLU A 13 -10.78 -3.92 -1.22
CA GLU A 13 -11.99 -4.72 -1.53
C GLU A 13 -12.16 -6.00 -0.67
N GLY A 14 -11.81 -5.90 0.62
CA GLY A 14 -11.88 -7.04 1.54
C GLY A 14 -10.81 -8.11 1.31
N LYS A 15 -9.83 -7.88 0.43
CA LYS A 15 -8.70 -8.77 0.18
C LYS A 15 -7.39 -8.11 0.59
N ILE A 16 -6.45 -8.90 1.11
CA ILE A 16 -5.09 -8.42 1.35
C ILE A 16 -4.38 -8.41 0.00
N ILE A 17 -4.08 -7.20 -0.49
CA ILE A 17 -3.40 -6.98 -1.77
C ILE A 17 -1.89 -6.82 -1.62
N ALA A 18 -1.41 -6.57 -0.40
CA ALA A 18 0.01 -6.50 -0.09
C ALA A 18 0.26 -6.80 1.38
N TYR A 19 1.39 -7.42 1.70
CA TYR A 19 1.83 -7.70 3.06
C TYR A 19 3.36 -7.74 3.09
N GLY A 20 3.98 -7.00 4.00
CA GLY A 20 5.44 -6.98 4.13
C GLY A 20 5.94 -5.83 5.00
N THR A 21 7.25 -5.66 5.10
CA THR A 21 7.84 -4.49 5.76
C THR A 21 7.59 -3.22 4.92
N PRO A 22 7.76 -2.01 5.51
CA PRO A 22 7.66 -0.76 4.76
C PRO A 22 8.65 -0.71 3.57
N GLU A 23 9.81 -1.35 3.70
CA GLU A 23 10.85 -1.40 2.66
C GLU A 23 10.44 -2.35 1.53
N GLU A 24 9.90 -3.53 1.86
CA GLU A 24 9.36 -4.48 0.88
C GLU A 24 8.19 -3.87 0.09
N LEU A 25 7.31 -3.13 0.77
CA LEU A 25 6.19 -2.44 0.13
C LEU A 25 6.67 -1.28 -0.75
N LYS A 26 7.70 -0.53 -0.33
CA LYS A 26 8.33 0.52 -1.15
C LYS A 26 9.06 -0.05 -2.38
N ALA A 27 9.68 -1.21 -2.25
CA ALA A 27 10.32 -1.91 -3.36
C ALA A 27 9.31 -2.62 -4.28
N SER A 28 8.07 -2.79 -3.82
CA SER A 28 7.02 -3.44 -4.59
C SER A 28 6.60 -2.61 -5.79
N ARG A 29 6.47 -3.26 -6.94
CA ARG A 29 5.99 -2.65 -8.20
C ARG A 29 4.47 -2.66 -8.32
N ASN A 30 3.75 -3.02 -7.25
CA ASN A 30 2.31 -3.03 -7.27
C ASN A 30 1.78 -1.58 -7.35
N PRO A 31 1.07 -1.20 -8.43
CA PRO A 31 0.63 0.18 -8.65
C PRO A 31 -0.30 0.68 -7.55
N VAL A 32 -1.04 -0.21 -6.88
CA VAL A 32 -1.92 0.15 -5.77
C VAL A 32 -1.13 0.59 -4.54
N ILE A 33 -0.01 -0.10 -4.25
CA ILE A 33 0.89 0.25 -3.15
C ILE A 33 1.62 1.56 -3.46
N VAL A 34 2.13 1.70 -4.69
CA VAL A 34 2.83 2.92 -5.14
C VAL A 34 1.90 4.12 -5.05
N GLN A 35 0.66 3.97 -5.51
CA GLN A 35 -0.37 5.01 -5.42
C GLN A 35 -0.68 5.39 -3.96
N PHE A 36 -0.83 4.39 -3.08
CA PHE A 36 -1.11 4.62 -1.66
C PHE A 36 0.06 5.30 -0.93
N LEU A 37 1.29 4.88 -1.22
CA LEU A 37 2.50 5.52 -0.68
C LEU A 37 2.68 6.95 -1.21
N ALA A 38 2.31 7.20 -2.46
CA ALA A 38 2.35 8.53 -3.07
C ALA A 38 1.20 9.44 -2.59
N GLY A 39 0.22 8.91 -1.84
CA GLY A 39 -0.98 9.65 -1.43
C GLY A 39 -1.80 10.18 -2.62
N SER A 40 -1.60 9.62 -3.81
CA SER A 40 -2.22 10.11 -5.04
C SER A 40 -3.54 9.39 -5.28
N ILE A 41 -4.58 10.15 -5.58
CA ILE A 41 -5.89 9.64 -6.01
C ILE A 41 -5.91 9.24 -7.50
N ASP A 42 -4.87 9.62 -8.24
CA ASP A 42 -4.66 9.25 -9.64
C ASP A 42 -3.98 7.87 -9.74
N GLY A 43 -4.74 6.85 -10.14
CA GLY A 43 -4.26 5.48 -10.34
C GLY A 43 -5.40 4.44 -10.32
N PRO A 44 -5.10 3.13 -10.30
CA PRO A 44 -6.11 2.07 -10.40
C PRO A 44 -7.11 2.04 -9.23
N ILE A 45 -6.82 2.68 -8.10
CA ILE A 45 -7.79 2.86 -7.01
C ILE A 45 -8.84 3.87 -7.47
N ARG A 46 -9.97 3.38 -8.02
CA ARG A 46 -11.16 4.20 -8.19
C ARG A 46 -11.85 4.35 -6.83
N ILE A 47 -11.67 5.49 -6.20
CA ILE A 47 -12.64 6.02 -5.26
C ILE A 47 -13.83 6.52 -6.12
N MET A 48 -14.93 5.77 -6.11
CA MET A 48 -16.22 6.26 -6.63
C MET A 48 -16.80 7.31 -5.69
#